data_AF-A0A356ET45-F1
#
_entry.id   AF-A0A356ET45-F1
#
_cell.length_a   1.000
_cell.length_b   1.000
_cell.length_c   1.000
_cell.angle_alpha   90.00
_cell.angle_beta   90.00
_cell.angle_gamma   90.00
#
_symmetry.space_group_name_H-M   'P 1'
#
loop_
_entity.id
_entity.type
_entity.pdbx_description
1 polymer ?
#
loop_
_entity_poly.entity_id
_entity_poly.type
_entity_poly.pdbx_seq_one_letter_code
_entity_poly.pdbx_strand_id
1 'polypeptide(L)'
;MVGIRHDAWRSADHRRLVMKTFKNTGERIRWTGTIEEITTREVHNSIGSRRAVLTLAVLLPGYDYIIHVQQNHRTFRIPSFFTFCFYDEDERRVWYINIKRKWISIGADFVIESGGKKIGEIDGKLIGFGYNAYIHVDEPTLAKNGRFLELLTLFTTTVGYHRAVRRNIRHRVRAITSDEPASYVVEDEEFWLMKNPRRRAA
;
A
#
# COMPACT_ATOMS: atom_id res chain seq x y z
N MET A 1 -2.62 -13.30 -11.02
CA MET A 1 -4.02 -12.82 -11.07
C MET A 1 -4.27 -11.93 -9.86
N VAL A 2 -4.91 -10.78 -10.04
CA VAL A 2 -5.29 -9.89 -8.93
C VAL A 2 -6.80 -10.00 -8.75
N GLY A 3 -7.24 -10.38 -7.56
CA GLY A 3 -8.64 -10.35 -7.17
C GLY A 3 -8.96 -9.03 -6.48
N ILE A 4 -9.95 -8.31 -7.00
CA ILE A 4 -10.51 -7.10 -6.38
C ILE A 4 -11.98 -7.39 -6.11
N ARG A 5 -12.47 -7.02 -4.94
CA ARG A 5 -13.90 -7.09 -4.62
C ARG A 5 -14.66 -6.08 -5.49
N HIS A 6 -15.23 -6.55 -6.61
CA HIS A 6 -15.82 -5.72 -7.69
C HIS A 6 -17.11 -4.99 -7.27
N ASP A 7 -17.92 -5.63 -6.42
CA ASP A 7 -19.13 -5.10 -5.78
C ASP A 7 -18.86 -3.89 -4.86
N ALA A 8 -17.61 -3.70 -4.40
CA ALA A 8 -17.24 -2.61 -3.50
C ALA A 8 -16.90 -1.29 -4.21
N TRP A 9 -16.59 -1.31 -5.51
CA TRP A 9 -16.02 -0.15 -6.21
C TRP A 9 -16.98 0.61 -7.15
N ARG A 10 -18.20 0.10 -7.41
CA ARG A 10 -19.21 0.79 -8.23
C ARG A 10 -20.14 1.74 -7.45
N SER A 11 -20.23 1.61 -6.12
CA SER A 11 -21.00 2.48 -5.21
C SER A 11 -20.10 3.20 -4.17
N ALA A 12 -18.83 3.38 -4.54
CA ALA A 12 -17.66 3.41 -3.66
C ALA A 12 -17.33 4.71 -2.93
N ASP A 13 -18.31 5.55 -2.62
CA ASP A 13 -18.02 6.73 -1.80
C ASP A 13 -17.63 6.35 -0.35
N HIS A 14 -17.78 5.06 0.04
CA HIS A 14 -17.69 4.66 1.45
C HIS A 14 -16.86 3.41 1.77
N ARG A 15 -16.30 2.65 0.81
CA ARG A 15 -15.64 1.36 1.10
C ARG A 15 -14.12 1.37 0.97
N ARG A 16 -13.47 0.54 1.79
CA ARG A 16 -12.02 0.34 1.90
C ARG A 16 -11.50 -0.51 0.74
N LEU A 17 -10.39 -0.13 0.12
CA LEU A 17 -9.71 -0.94 -0.87
C LEU A 17 -9.06 -2.13 -0.20
N VAL A 18 -9.41 -3.32 -0.67
CA VAL A 18 -8.77 -4.58 -0.32
C VAL A 18 -8.45 -5.31 -1.62
N MET A 19 -7.16 -5.58 -1.85
CA MET A 19 -6.68 -6.31 -3.00
C MET A 19 -5.96 -7.57 -2.58
N LYS A 20 -6.24 -8.68 -3.27
CA LYS A 20 -5.58 -9.97 -3.02
C LYS A 20 -4.88 -10.43 -4.29
N THR A 21 -3.63 -10.84 -4.17
CA THR A 21 -2.88 -11.44 -5.29
C THR A 21 -2.93 -12.96 -5.19
N PHE A 22 -3.01 -13.59 -6.36
CA PHE A 22 -2.98 -15.03 -6.51
C PHE A 22 -2.03 -15.41 -7.64
N LYS A 23 -1.23 -16.46 -7.43
CA LYS A 23 -0.43 -17.10 -8.47
C LYS A 23 -1.11 -18.39 -8.90
N ASN A 24 -1.15 -18.62 -10.22
CA ASN A 24 -1.66 -19.85 -10.80
C ASN A 24 -0.46 -20.64 -11.34
N THR A 25 -0.29 -21.88 -10.88
CA THR A 25 0.77 -22.80 -11.34
C THR A 25 0.28 -23.78 -12.41
N GLY A 26 -0.90 -23.55 -13.00
CA GLY A 26 -1.57 -24.47 -13.94
C GLY A 26 -2.47 -25.48 -13.23
N GLU A 27 -2.02 -26.03 -12.11
CA GLU A 27 -2.78 -27.03 -11.33
C GLU A 27 -3.51 -26.46 -10.11
N ARG A 28 -2.98 -25.37 -9.52
CA ARG A 28 -3.52 -24.77 -8.30
C ARG A 28 -3.43 -23.26 -8.34
N ILE A 29 -4.44 -22.61 -7.75
CA ILE A 29 -4.45 -21.18 -7.48
C ILE A 29 -4.09 -20.98 -6.01
N ARG A 30 -2.99 -20.26 -5.75
CA ARG A 30 -2.51 -19.98 -4.39
C ARG A 30 -2.56 -18.49 -4.11
N TRP A 31 -3.10 -18.11 -2.95
CA TRP A 31 -3.01 -16.76 -2.42
C TRP A 31 -1.55 -16.40 -2.11
N THR A 32 -1.12 -15.22 -2.58
CA THR A 32 0.26 -14.74 -2.42
C THR A 32 0.37 -13.47 -1.60
N GLY A 33 -0.74 -12.86 -1.23
CA GLY A 33 -0.73 -11.73 -0.32
C GLY A 33 -1.93 -10.83 -0.48
N THR A 34 -2.06 -9.90 0.47
CA THR A 34 -3.14 -8.92 0.52
C THR A 34 -2.54 -7.55 0.78
N ILE A 35 -3.06 -6.54 0.08
CA ILE A 35 -2.80 -5.13 0.37
C ILE A 35 -4.12 -4.40 0.52
N GLU A 36 -4.25 -3.64 1.59
CA GLU A 36 -5.51 -3.01 1.96
C GLU A 36 -5.33 -1.66 2.65
N GLU A 37 -6.26 -0.74 2.43
CA GLU A 37 -6.32 0.55 3.14
C GLU A 37 -6.48 0.35 4.66
N ILE A 38 -5.85 1.22 5.45
CA ILE A 38 -6.10 1.37 6.89
C ILE A 38 -6.68 2.76 7.13
N THR A 39 -8.00 2.83 7.01
CA THR A 39 -8.73 4.08 6.89
C THR A 39 -8.65 4.96 8.15
N THR A 40 -8.60 4.34 9.32
CA THR A 40 -8.43 5.00 10.61
C THR A 40 -7.09 5.72 10.67
N ARG A 41 -6.01 5.07 10.22
CA ARG A 41 -4.68 5.68 10.11
C ARG A 41 -4.63 6.75 9.04
N GLU A 42 -5.32 6.56 7.92
CA GLU A 42 -5.40 7.59 6.88
C GLU A 42 -6.06 8.85 7.38
N VAL A 43 -7.21 8.74 8.05
CA VAL A 43 -7.89 9.89 8.67
C VAL A 43 -6.96 10.56 9.69
N HIS A 44 -6.40 9.79 10.63
CA HIS A 44 -5.51 10.32 11.67
C HIS A 44 -4.31 11.07 11.07
N ASN A 45 -3.58 10.44 10.16
CA ASN A 45 -2.42 11.04 9.50
C ASN A 45 -2.81 12.24 8.62
N SER A 46 -4.00 12.20 8.03
CA SER A 46 -4.47 13.26 7.15
C SER A 46 -4.91 14.51 7.91
N ILE A 47 -5.51 14.35 9.09
CA ILE A 47 -5.79 15.46 10.00
C ILE A 47 -4.48 16.12 10.42
N GLY A 48 -3.52 15.34 10.92
CA GLY A 48 -2.23 15.86 11.38
C GLY A 48 -1.40 16.55 10.29
N SER A 49 -1.42 16.02 9.07
CA SER A 49 -0.64 16.57 7.94
C SER A 49 -1.41 17.59 7.09
N ARG A 50 -2.71 17.79 7.33
CA ARG A 50 -3.62 18.58 6.48
C ARG A 50 -3.60 18.17 5.00
N ARG A 51 -3.37 16.89 4.72
CA ARG A 51 -3.26 16.30 3.37
C ARG A 51 -3.92 14.94 3.36
N ALA A 52 -4.45 14.52 2.22
CA ALA A 52 -4.92 13.14 2.09
C ALA A 52 -3.73 12.19 1.97
N VAL A 53 -3.45 11.48 3.05
CA VAL A 53 -2.31 10.59 3.22
C VAL A 53 -2.78 9.14 3.24
N LEU A 54 -2.46 8.41 2.17
CA LEU A 54 -2.76 6.98 2.01
C LEU A 54 -1.93 6.12 2.97
N THR A 55 -2.55 5.14 3.60
CA THR A 55 -1.87 4.16 4.46
C THR A 55 -2.38 2.77 4.12
N LEU A 56 -1.49 1.88 3.73
CA LEU A 56 -1.80 0.51 3.34
C LEU A 56 -1.18 -0.47 4.34
N ALA A 57 -1.88 -1.55 4.65
CA ALA A 57 -1.32 -2.76 5.26
C ALA A 57 -1.03 -3.78 4.15
N VAL A 58 0.13 -4.44 4.24
CA VAL A 58 0.48 -5.58 3.40
C VAL A 58 0.62 -6.81 4.30
N LEU A 59 -0.10 -7.87 3.93
CA LEU A 59 -0.07 -9.18 4.56
C LEU A 59 0.47 -10.19 3.55
N LEU A 60 1.52 -10.91 3.93
CA LEU A 60 2.16 -11.93 3.11
C LEU A 60 2.03 -13.31 3.78
N PRO A 61 1.89 -14.39 3.00
CA PRO A 61 1.81 -15.74 3.55
C PRO A 61 3.08 -16.12 4.31
N GLY A 62 2.91 -16.60 5.54
CA GLY A 62 4.03 -17.07 6.37
C GLY A 62 5.06 -15.99 6.67
N TYR A 63 4.63 -14.73 6.76
CA TYR A 63 5.45 -13.61 7.21
C TYR A 63 4.85 -13.07 8.51
N ASP A 64 5.66 -12.97 9.56
CA ASP A 64 5.16 -12.73 10.91
C ASP A 64 4.75 -11.26 11.16
N TYR A 65 5.11 -10.37 10.25
CA TYR A 65 4.96 -8.92 10.43
C TYR A 65 3.95 -8.33 9.45
N ILE A 66 3.06 -7.47 9.95
CA ILE A 66 2.25 -6.61 9.10
C ILE A 66 3.14 -5.46 8.62
N ILE A 67 3.24 -5.29 7.30
CA ILE A 67 3.98 -4.17 6.73
C ILE A 67 3.02 -3.01 6.49
N HIS A 68 3.32 -1.86 7.09
CA HIS A 68 2.59 -0.63 6.82
C HIS A 68 3.32 0.20 5.77
N VAL A 69 2.70 0.35 4.59
CA VAL A 69 3.17 1.24 3.54
C VAL A 69 2.44 2.57 3.66
N GLN A 70 3.16 3.59 4.12
CA GLN A 70 2.58 4.89 4.43
C GLN A 70 3.03 5.90 3.41
N GLN A 71 2.07 6.62 2.81
CA GLN A 71 2.40 7.85 2.12
C GLN A 71 2.93 8.83 3.17
N ASN A 72 4.05 9.48 2.89
CA ASN A 72 4.49 10.64 3.65
C ASN A 72 4.53 11.84 2.72
N HIS A 73 4.40 13.02 3.32
CA HIS A 73 4.42 14.27 2.58
C HIS A 73 5.53 15.14 3.15
N ARG A 74 6.44 15.60 2.28
CA ARG A 74 7.55 16.48 2.71
C ARG A 74 7.27 17.95 2.37
N THR A 75 6.72 18.27 1.18
CA THR A 75 6.31 19.65 0.79
C THR A 75 5.25 19.65 -0.33
N PHE A 76 4.49 20.74 -0.53
CA PHE A 76 3.37 20.85 -1.51
C PHE A 76 3.70 20.40 -2.94
N ARG A 77 4.97 20.45 -3.36
CA ARG A 77 5.38 20.16 -4.73
C ARG A 77 5.92 18.74 -4.94
N ILE A 78 6.25 17.99 -3.89
CA ILE A 78 6.90 16.68 -4.05
C ILE A 78 5.87 15.61 -4.44
N PRO A 79 6.14 14.77 -5.46
CA PRO A 79 5.31 13.64 -5.83
C PRO A 79 5.07 12.69 -4.67
N SER A 80 4.02 11.88 -4.74
CA SER A 80 3.72 10.88 -3.71
C SER A 80 4.98 10.06 -3.35
N PHE A 81 5.31 10.06 -2.07
CA PHE A 81 6.45 9.37 -1.49
C PHE A 81 5.91 8.40 -0.45
N PHE A 82 6.24 7.12 -0.56
CA PHE A 82 5.79 6.10 0.38
C PHE A 82 6.99 5.52 1.12
N THR A 83 6.81 5.18 2.39
CA THR A 83 7.83 4.50 3.18
C THR A 83 7.26 3.28 3.87
N PHE A 84 8.12 2.29 4.08
CA PHE A 84 7.84 1.15 4.93
C PHE A 84 9.14 0.56 5.46
N CYS A 85 9.01 -0.22 6.54
CA CYS A 85 10.07 -1.10 7.00
C CYS A 85 9.80 -2.51 6.49
N PHE A 86 10.84 -3.20 6.04
CA PHE A 86 10.78 -4.60 5.64
C PHE A 86 11.83 -5.38 6.42
N TYR A 87 11.40 -6.33 7.24
CA TYR A 87 12.31 -7.22 7.94
C TYR A 87 12.64 -8.41 7.04
N ASP A 88 13.88 -8.49 6.60
CA ASP A 88 14.41 -9.62 5.85
C ASP A 88 14.76 -10.73 6.85
N GLU A 89 13.92 -11.77 6.90
CA GLU A 89 14.07 -12.88 7.84
C GLU A 89 15.31 -13.74 7.51
N ASP A 90 15.66 -13.84 6.23
CA ASP A 90 16.80 -14.64 5.77
C ASP A 90 18.12 -13.97 6.17
N GLU A 91 18.22 -12.64 5.98
CA GLU A 91 19.40 -11.83 6.32
C GLU A 91 19.34 -11.26 7.76
N ARG A 92 18.25 -11.53 8.50
CA ARG A 92 17.96 -11.04 9.86
C ARG A 92 18.16 -9.53 10.03
N ARG A 93 17.77 -8.72 9.05
CA ARG A 93 17.95 -7.26 9.07
C ARG A 93 16.71 -6.48 8.66
N VAL A 94 16.61 -5.25 9.14
CA VAL A 94 15.52 -4.33 8.75
C VAL A 94 16.01 -3.43 7.62
N TRP A 95 15.20 -3.36 6.57
CA TRP A 95 15.34 -2.42 5.47
C TRP A 95 14.35 -1.27 5.62
N TYR A 96 14.84 -0.04 5.43
CA TYR A 96 14.03 1.17 5.42
C TYR A 96 13.84 1.63 3.97
N ILE A 97 12.68 1.34 3.41
CA ILE A 97 12.41 1.49 1.98
C ILE A 97 11.60 2.75 1.73
N ASN A 98 11.98 3.46 0.69
CA ASN A 98 11.26 4.60 0.14
C ASN A 98 10.84 4.30 -1.30
N ILE A 99 9.58 4.54 -1.64
CA ILE A 99 9.06 4.48 -3.01
C ILE A 99 8.68 5.90 -3.43
N LYS A 100 9.48 6.49 -4.33
CA LYS A 100 9.32 7.88 -4.79
C LYS A 100 8.73 7.92 -6.19
N ARG A 101 7.62 8.61 -6.39
CA ARG A 101 7.09 8.82 -7.75
C ARG A 101 8.01 9.75 -8.56
N LYS A 102 8.32 9.40 -9.81
CA LYS A 102 9.09 10.25 -10.75
C LYS A 102 8.28 11.51 -11.11
N TRP A 103 8.96 12.64 -11.32
CA TRP A 103 8.32 13.94 -11.62
C TRP A 103 7.82 14.07 -13.07
N ILE A 104 8.59 13.53 -14.01
CA ILE A 104 8.35 13.63 -15.45
C ILE A 104 8.22 12.20 -15.97
N SER A 105 7.01 11.68 -16.00
CA SER A 105 6.68 10.39 -16.62
C SER A 105 5.29 10.44 -17.24
N ILE A 106 5.15 9.91 -18.46
CA ILE A 106 3.85 9.74 -19.14
C ILE A 106 3.01 8.66 -18.39
N GLY A 107 3.66 7.80 -17.62
CA GLY A 107 3.06 6.81 -16.72
C GLY A 107 3.23 7.12 -15.22
N ALA A 108 2.95 6.14 -14.35
CA ALA A 108 3.20 6.26 -12.92
C ALA A 108 4.46 5.48 -12.54
N ASP A 109 5.61 6.10 -12.79
CA ASP A 109 6.89 5.47 -12.50
C ASP A 109 7.34 5.79 -11.08
N PHE A 110 7.98 4.84 -10.42
CA PHE A 110 8.53 5.01 -9.08
C PHE A 110 9.99 4.58 -9.02
N VAL A 111 10.77 5.27 -8.20
CA VAL A 111 12.12 4.88 -7.80
C VAL A 111 12.02 4.26 -6.42
N ILE A 112 12.68 3.12 -6.23
CA ILE A 112 12.79 2.43 -4.94
C ILE A 112 14.16 2.76 -4.38
N GLU A 113 14.21 3.24 -3.14
CA GLU A 113 15.44 3.59 -2.45
C GLU A 113 15.51 2.98 -1.05
N SER A 114 16.73 2.71 -0.59
CA SER A 114 17.04 2.34 0.79
C SER A 114 18.27 3.12 1.25
N GLY A 115 18.21 3.73 2.44
CA GLY A 115 19.33 4.53 2.97
C GLY A 115 19.80 5.66 2.04
N GLY A 116 18.90 6.21 1.22
CA GLY A 116 19.21 7.25 0.22
C GLY A 116 19.86 6.74 -1.07
N LYS A 117 20.06 5.43 -1.23
CA LYS A 117 20.55 4.81 -2.46
C LYS A 117 19.39 4.22 -3.26
N LYS A 118 19.40 4.42 -4.59
CA LYS A 118 18.48 3.71 -5.50
C LYS A 118 18.80 2.23 -5.45
N ILE A 119 17.77 1.41 -5.24
CA ILE A 119 17.86 -0.06 -5.21
C ILE A 119 16.92 -0.73 -6.22
N GLY A 120 16.18 0.07 -6.99
CA GLY A 120 15.25 -0.43 -8.00
C GLY A 120 14.29 0.63 -8.51
N GLU A 121 13.35 0.19 -9.33
CA GLU A 121 12.29 1.02 -9.87
C GLU A 121 11.05 0.20 -10.25
N ILE A 122 9.91 0.90 -10.29
CA ILE A 122 8.67 0.42 -10.84
C ILE A 122 8.45 1.27 -12.08
N ASP A 123 8.65 0.69 -13.26
CA ASP A 123 8.37 1.33 -14.54
C ASP A 123 6.97 0.91 -14.97
N GLY A 124 6.12 1.87 -15.32
CA GLY A 124 4.91 1.46 -15.98
C GLY A 124 4.29 2.50 -16.87
N LYS A 125 3.88 1.98 -18.03
CA LYS A 125 2.65 2.39 -18.72
C LYS A 125 1.43 2.04 -17.84
N LEU A 126 1.38 2.54 -16.61
CA LEU A 126 0.28 2.39 -15.64
C LEU A 126 -0.95 3.21 -16.06
N ILE A 127 -1.36 3.12 -17.33
CA ILE A 127 -2.55 3.75 -17.89
C ILE A 127 -3.69 2.73 -17.74
N GLY A 128 -4.41 2.81 -16.62
CA GLY A 128 -5.63 2.01 -16.39
C GLY A 128 -5.37 0.52 -16.13
N PHE A 129 -5.90 0.02 -15.01
CA PHE A 129 -5.97 -1.42 -14.70
C PHE A 129 -4.65 -2.21 -14.65
N GLY A 130 -3.50 -1.56 -14.46
CA GLY A 130 -2.25 -2.24 -14.07
C GLY A 130 -1.69 -3.24 -15.09
N TYR A 131 -2.06 -3.10 -16.37
CA TYR A 131 -1.85 -4.18 -17.35
C TYR A 131 -0.42 -4.35 -17.87
N ASN A 132 0.54 -3.46 -17.57
CA ASN A 132 1.95 -3.58 -17.99
C ASN A 132 2.89 -2.80 -17.06
N ALA A 133 3.08 -3.28 -15.82
CA ALA A 133 4.05 -2.72 -14.89
C ALA A 133 5.25 -3.66 -14.77
N TYR A 134 6.46 -3.10 -14.82
CA TYR A 134 7.71 -3.83 -14.63
C TYR A 134 8.34 -3.38 -13.30
N ILE A 135 8.72 -4.35 -12.48
CA ILE A 135 9.42 -4.12 -11.23
C ILE A 135 10.85 -4.59 -11.44
N HIS A 136 11.80 -3.67 -11.29
CA HIS A 136 13.22 -3.95 -11.34
C HIS A 136 13.83 -3.67 -9.97
N VAL A 137 14.60 -4.61 -9.44
CA VAL A 137 15.31 -4.47 -8.16
C VAL A 137 16.78 -4.75 -8.42
N ASP A 138 17.61 -3.74 -8.24
CA ASP A 138 19.06 -3.78 -8.48
C ASP A 138 19.81 -4.40 -7.30
N GLU A 139 19.28 -4.26 -6.08
CA GLU A 139 19.88 -4.80 -4.86
C GLU A 139 19.78 -6.34 -4.83
N PRO A 140 20.89 -7.10 -4.98
CA PRO A 140 20.83 -8.54 -5.22
C PRO A 140 20.14 -9.34 -4.12
N THR A 141 20.28 -8.91 -2.87
CA THR A 141 19.64 -9.59 -1.72
C THR A 141 18.11 -9.45 -1.78
N LEU A 142 17.63 -8.23 -2.01
CA LEU A 142 16.20 -7.94 -2.15
C LEU A 142 15.61 -8.47 -3.46
N ALA A 143 16.38 -8.50 -4.55
CA ALA A 143 15.96 -9.03 -5.84
C ALA A 143 15.69 -10.55 -5.80
N LYS A 144 16.36 -11.28 -4.91
CA LYS A 144 16.12 -12.71 -4.67
C LYS A 144 15.05 -12.98 -3.62
N ASN A 145 14.66 -11.96 -2.85
CA ASN A 145 13.67 -12.09 -1.79
C ASN A 145 12.25 -12.07 -2.38
N GLY A 146 11.63 -13.24 -2.48
CA GLY A 146 10.29 -13.41 -3.06
C GLY A 146 9.19 -12.61 -2.34
N ARG A 147 9.28 -12.49 -1.00
CA ARG A 147 8.32 -11.71 -0.19
C ARG A 147 8.43 -10.22 -0.51
N PHE A 148 9.65 -9.71 -0.68
CA PHE A 148 9.88 -8.33 -1.07
C PHE A 148 9.31 -8.03 -2.47
N LEU A 149 9.55 -8.92 -3.44
CA LEU A 149 8.97 -8.78 -4.78
C LEU A 149 7.44 -8.85 -4.78
N GLU A 150 6.85 -9.72 -3.96
CA GLU A 150 5.39 -9.82 -3.78
C GLU A 150 4.80 -8.54 -3.16
N LEU A 151 5.46 -7.97 -2.15
CA LEU A 151 5.12 -6.67 -1.56
C LEU A 151 5.11 -5.56 -2.62
N LEU A 152 6.17 -5.44 -3.41
CA LEU A 152 6.27 -4.44 -4.48
C LEU A 152 5.22 -4.66 -5.56
N THR A 153 4.90 -5.92 -5.87
CA THR A 153 3.83 -6.27 -6.81
C THR A 153 2.48 -5.82 -6.29
N LEU A 154 2.16 -6.14 -5.04
CA LEU A 154 0.95 -5.68 -4.36
C LEU A 154 0.85 -4.16 -4.38
N PHE A 155 1.91 -3.45 -3.97
CA PHE A 155 1.94 -2.00 -4.01
C PHE A 155 1.66 -1.46 -5.42
N THR A 156 2.36 -1.97 -6.43
CA THR A 156 2.19 -1.57 -7.84
C THR A 156 0.75 -1.72 -8.32
N THR A 157 0.06 -2.80 -7.92
CA THR A 157 -1.35 -3.02 -8.29
C THR A 157 -2.31 -1.98 -7.70
N THR A 158 -1.97 -1.36 -6.56
CA THR A 158 -2.80 -0.31 -5.94
C THR A 158 -2.67 1.05 -6.61
N VAL A 159 -1.59 1.30 -7.36
CA VAL A 159 -1.26 2.64 -7.90
C VAL A 159 -2.42 3.23 -8.71
N GLY A 160 -3.09 2.42 -9.52
CA GLY A 160 -4.25 2.84 -10.32
C GLY A 160 -5.43 3.38 -9.49
N TYR A 161 -5.50 3.02 -8.21
CA TYR A 161 -6.59 3.36 -7.30
C TYR A 161 -6.25 4.52 -6.37
N HIS A 162 -4.97 4.91 -6.27
CA HIS A 162 -4.52 5.95 -5.34
C HIS A 162 -5.26 7.29 -5.52
N ARG A 163 -5.66 7.64 -6.74
CA ARG A 163 -6.42 8.89 -6.99
C ARG A 163 -7.79 8.84 -6.32
N ALA A 164 -8.50 7.73 -6.46
CA ALA A 164 -9.83 7.55 -5.90
C ALA A 164 -9.77 7.40 -4.38
N VAL A 165 -8.82 6.62 -3.87
CA VAL A 165 -8.53 6.51 -2.43
C VAL A 165 -8.28 7.89 -1.81
N ARG A 166 -7.40 8.72 -2.39
CA ARG A 166 -7.18 10.09 -1.89
C ARG A 166 -8.43 10.97 -1.93
N ARG A 167 -9.37 10.71 -2.83
CA ARG A 167 -10.67 11.42 -2.84
C ARG A 167 -11.48 10.98 -1.61
N ASN A 168 -11.61 9.69 -1.37
CA ASN A 168 -12.34 9.11 -0.24
C ASN A 168 -11.77 9.57 1.10
N ILE A 169 -10.46 9.60 1.25
CA ILE A 169 -9.78 10.14 2.45
C ILE A 169 -10.20 11.59 2.70
N ARG A 170 -10.23 12.46 1.68
CA ARG A 170 -10.67 13.86 1.84
C ARG A 170 -12.13 13.96 2.29
N HIS A 171 -13.01 13.12 1.75
CA HIS A 171 -14.41 13.11 2.17
C HIS A 171 -14.55 12.71 3.64
N ARG A 172 -13.84 11.64 4.06
CA ARG A 172 -13.86 11.17 5.45
C ARG A 172 -13.30 12.21 6.43
N VAL A 173 -12.16 12.81 6.09
CA VAL A 173 -11.58 13.89 6.91
C VAL A 173 -12.56 15.04 7.04
N ARG A 174 -13.16 15.51 5.94
CA ARG A 174 -14.16 16.59 5.99
C ARG A 174 -15.33 16.21 6.89
N ALA A 175 -15.93 15.04 6.69
CA ALA A 175 -17.07 14.57 7.47
C ALA A 175 -16.77 14.48 8.98
N ILE A 176 -15.55 14.08 9.35
CA ILE A 176 -15.13 14.00 10.75
C ILE A 176 -14.82 15.39 11.34
N THR A 177 -14.32 16.32 10.52
CA THR A 177 -14.00 17.69 10.97
C THR A 177 -15.18 18.66 10.90
N SER A 178 -16.22 18.32 10.15
CA SER A 178 -17.49 19.04 10.16
C SER A 178 -18.32 18.62 11.37
N ASP A 179 -19.20 19.49 11.83
CA ASP A 179 -20.17 19.22 12.91
C ASP A 179 -21.30 18.27 12.47
N GLU A 180 -21.08 17.52 11.38
CA GLU A 180 -22.01 16.53 10.84
C GLU A 180 -21.67 15.14 11.41
N PRO A 181 -22.67 14.30 11.71
CA PRO A 181 -22.43 12.93 12.13
C PRO A 181 -21.65 12.17 11.06
N ALA A 182 -20.42 11.75 11.37
CA ALA A 182 -19.64 10.95 10.45
C ALA A 182 -20.36 9.61 10.19
N SER A 183 -20.83 9.39 8.96
CA SER A 183 -21.45 8.13 8.52
C SER A 183 -20.45 6.98 8.32
N TYR A 184 -19.17 7.23 8.62
CA TYR A 184 -18.10 6.30 8.33
C TYR A 184 -18.04 5.17 9.37
N VAL A 185 -18.38 3.96 8.95
CA VAL A 185 -18.26 2.74 9.75
C VAL A 185 -16.94 2.06 9.46
N VAL A 186 -16.13 1.85 10.50
CA VAL A 186 -14.89 1.05 10.42
C VAL A 186 -15.26 -0.43 10.43
N GLU A 187 -14.77 -1.18 9.46
CA GLU A 187 -15.01 -2.63 9.33
C GLU A 187 -14.24 -3.42 10.42
N ASP A 188 -14.83 -4.52 10.89
CA ASP A 188 -14.21 -5.42 11.88
C ASP A 188 -12.83 -5.92 11.44
N GLU A 189 -12.69 -6.22 10.15
CA GLU A 189 -11.44 -6.60 9.48
C GLU A 189 -10.32 -5.58 9.71
N GLU A 190 -10.64 -4.28 9.69
CA GLU A 190 -9.64 -3.24 9.97
C GLU A 190 -9.24 -3.23 11.45
N PHE A 191 -10.18 -3.50 12.37
CA PHE A 191 -9.84 -3.63 13.80
C PHE A 191 -8.84 -4.75 14.05
N TRP A 192 -8.86 -5.84 13.28
CA TRP A 192 -7.85 -6.90 13.40
C TRP A 192 -6.43 -6.41 13.11
N LEU A 193 -6.26 -5.48 12.16
CA LEU A 193 -4.96 -4.87 11.83
C LEU A 193 -4.45 -3.92 12.94
N MET A 194 -5.33 -3.50 13.84
CA MET A 194 -5.02 -2.58 14.94
C MET A 194 -4.84 -3.30 16.28
N LYS A 195 -5.21 -4.59 16.37
CA LYS A 195 -5.11 -5.34 17.63
C LYS A 195 -3.64 -5.46 18.04
N ASN A 196 -3.39 -5.30 19.34
CA ASN A 196 -2.08 -5.55 19.92
C ASN A 196 -1.84 -7.06 20.03
N PRO A 197 -0.94 -7.66 19.22
CA PRO A 197 -0.67 -9.10 19.30
C PRO A 197 -0.02 -9.48 20.64
N ARG A 198 0.67 -8.54 21.31
CA ARG A 198 1.31 -8.77 22.61
C ARG A 198 0.34 -8.81 23.79
N ARG A 199 -0.95 -8.48 23.59
CA ARG A 199 -1.96 -8.57 24.66
C ARG A 199 -2.11 -10.00 25.22
N ARG A 200 -1.83 -11.02 24.40
CA ARG A 200 -1.89 -12.45 24.80
C ARG A 200 -0.53 -13.06 25.10
N ALA A 201 0.56 -12.30 24.92
CA ALA A 201 1.93 -12.76 25.13
C ALA A 201 2.51 -12.28 26.47
N ALA A 202 1.67 -11.70 27.34
CA ALA A 202 1.99 -11.20 28.67
C ALA A 202 1.12 -11.93 29.70
#